data_AF-Q6BQW9-F1
#
_entry.id   AF-Q6BQW9-F1
#
_cell.length_a   1.000
_cell.length_b   1.000
_cell.length_c   1.000
_cell.angle_alpha   90.00
_cell.angle_beta   90.00
_cell.angle_gamma   90.00
#
_symmetry.space_group_name_H-M   'P 1'
#
loop_
_entity.id
_entity.type
_entity.pdbx_description
1 polymer ?
#
loop_
_entity_poly.entity_id
_entity_poly.type
_entity_poly.pdbx_seq_one_letter_code
_entity_poly.pdbx_strand_id
1 'polypeptide(L)'
;MSANVIETDEDISKDIFEEEKNLFEVESHVLYQKIIGSKEPQTITSKNIAIINKNDSIKTRVTHIINLLQSQTKPVLIAGKSKAISKMLTVSELSKSTIRNDHPTIQLKQYNKLTKQSSLNNPNYKQTNRTVKQRNNVDNFMNDASINGHKIYQLPILYILFVPKDDSSLELSGWTHQDN
;
A
#
# COMPACT_ATOMS: atom_id res chain seq x y z
N MET A 1 -23.20 -29.27 -23.06
CA MET A 1 -24.01 -28.39 -22.19
C MET A 1 -23.04 -27.50 -21.44
N SER A 2 -22.85 -26.26 -21.89
CA SER A 2 -21.93 -25.32 -21.25
C SER A 2 -22.71 -24.58 -20.17
N ALA A 3 -22.29 -24.73 -18.92
CA ALA A 3 -22.84 -23.97 -17.81
C ALA A 3 -22.41 -22.50 -17.95
N ASN A 4 -23.35 -21.61 -18.23
CA ASN A 4 -23.12 -20.17 -18.10
C ASN A 4 -22.98 -19.88 -16.60
N VAL A 5 -21.75 -19.66 -16.15
CA VAL A 5 -21.48 -19.13 -14.81
C VAL A 5 -21.91 -17.65 -14.85
N ILE A 6 -22.99 -17.32 -14.16
CA ILE A 6 -23.40 -15.93 -13.96
C ILE A 6 -22.57 -15.43 -12.78
N GLU A 7 -21.54 -14.64 -13.05
CA GLU A 7 -20.77 -13.94 -12.02
C GLU A 7 -21.70 -12.97 -11.28
N THR A 8 -21.64 -12.99 -9.95
CA THR A 8 -22.44 -12.08 -9.13
C THR A 8 -21.72 -10.75 -8.93
N ASP A 9 -22.47 -9.66 -8.67
CA ASP A 9 -21.87 -8.34 -8.36
C ASP A 9 -20.88 -8.39 -7.17
N GLU A 10 -21.05 -9.36 -6.26
CA GLU A 10 -20.11 -9.59 -5.15
C GLU A 10 -18.78 -10.19 -5.59
N ASP A 11 -18.79 -11.07 -6.60
CA ASP A 11 -17.59 -11.70 -7.14
C ASP A 11 -16.76 -10.66 -7.89
N ILE A 12 -17.41 -9.87 -8.76
CA ILE A 12 -16.78 -8.76 -9.49
C ILE A 12 -16.15 -7.74 -8.51
N SER A 13 -16.82 -7.42 -7.40
CA SER A 13 -16.27 -6.49 -6.41
C SER A 13 -15.07 -7.05 -5.64
N LYS A 14 -14.98 -8.37 -5.43
CA LYS A 14 -13.83 -9.00 -4.78
C LYS A 14 -12.63 -9.03 -5.73
N ASP A 15 -12.86 -9.37 -6.99
CA ASP A 15 -11.82 -9.43 -8.02
C ASP A 15 -11.17 -8.05 -8.21
N ILE A 16 -11.97 -6.99 -8.34
CA ILE A 16 -11.47 -5.61 -8.41
C ILE A 16 -10.63 -5.25 -7.16
N PHE A 17 -11.07 -5.66 -5.97
CA PHE A 17 -10.33 -5.38 -4.74
C PHE A 17 -8.98 -6.11 -4.69
N GLU A 18 -8.95 -7.36 -5.15
CA GLU A 18 -7.74 -8.17 -5.20
C GLU A 18 -6.76 -7.65 -6.26
N GLU A 19 -7.26 -7.25 -7.44
CA GLU A 19 -6.46 -6.55 -8.46
C GLU A 19 -5.87 -5.24 -7.94
N GLU A 20 -6.66 -4.40 -7.27
CA GLU A 20 -6.18 -3.14 -6.69
C GLU A 20 -5.12 -3.35 -5.60
N LYS A 21 -5.21 -4.45 -4.86
CA LYS A 21 -4.22 -4.86 -3.85
C LYS A 21 -2.95 -5.35 -4.53
N ASN A 22 -3.06 -6.22 -5.53
CA ASN A 22 -1.93 -6.72 -6.30
C ASN A 22 -1.17 -5.59 -6.99
N LEU A 23 -1.89 -4.63 -7.58
CA LEU A 23 -1.31 -3.45 -8.19
C LEU A 23 -0.49 -2.63 -7.18
N PHE A 24 -1.03 -2.38 -5.98
CA PHE A 24 -0.31 -1.67 -4.93
C PHE A 24 0.99 -2.38 -4.53
N GLU A 25 0.95 -3.70 -4.37
CA GLU A 25 2.14 -4.48 -4.04
C GLU A 25 3.18 -4.42 -5.18
N VAL A 26 2.76 -4.61 -6.44
CA VAL A 26 3.64 -4.52 -7.61
C VAL A 26 4.27 -3.14 -7.74
N GLU A 27 3.49 -2.06 -7.63
CA GLU A 27 3.99 -0.68 -7.69
C GLU A 27 5.02 -0.40 -6.59
N SER A 28 4.80 -0.94 -5.39
CA SER A 28 5.74 -0.80 -4.28
C SER A 28 7.08 -1.50 -4.56
N HIS A 29 7.04 -2.68 -5.19
CA HIS A 29 8.25 -3.40 -5.61
C HIS A 29 8.99 -2.65 -6.73
N VAL A 30 8.28 -2.17 -7.74
CA VAL A 30 8.85 -1.38 -8.84
C VAL A 30 9.48 -0.09 -8.31
N LEU A 31 8.84 0.60 -7.38
CA LEU A 31 9.38 1.79 -6.74
C LEU A 31 10.69 1.47 -6.01
N TYR A 32 10.73 0.39 -5.23
CA TYR A 32 11.94 -0.01 -4.52
C TYR A 32 13.10 -0.35 -5.47
N GLN A 33 12.82 -1.10 -6.54
CA GLN A 33 13.83 -1.44 -7.55
C GLN A 33 14.45 -0.20 -8.21
N LYS A 34 13.63 0.81 -8.51
CA LYS A 34 14.09 2.09 -9.05
C LYS A 34 15.04 2.80 -8.08
N ILE A 35 14.74 2.79 -6.78
CA ILE A 35 15.57 3.43 -5.74
C ILE A 35 16.93 2.76 -5.64
N ILE A 36 16.99 1.43 -5.63
CA ILE A 36 18.24 0.68 -5.46
C ILE A 36 19.07 0.55 -6.75
N GLY A 37 18.62 1.15 -7.87
CA GLY A 37 19.37 1.16 -9.14
C GLY A 37 19.50 -0.20 -9.84
N SER A 38 18.70 -1.21 -9.49
CA SER A 38 18.76 -2.54 -10.11
C SER A 38 18.14 -2.51 -11.51
N LYS A 39 18.96 -2.71 -12.55
CA LYS A 39 18.53 -2.75 -13.98
C LYS A 39 18.05 -4.13 -14.46
N GLU A 40 18.18 -5.19 -13.66
CA GLU A 40 17.73 -6.53 -14.05
C GLU A 40 16.52 -7.01 -13.25
N PRO A 41 15.60 -7.77 -13.89
CA PRO A 41 14.54 -8.51 -13.21
C PRO A 41 15.14 -9.78 -12.58
N GLN A 42 16.19 -9.63 -11.78
CA GLN A 42 16.59 -10.72 -10.89
C GLN A 42 15.55 -10.77 -9.77
N THR A 43 14.97 -11.96 -9.58
CA THR A 43 14.15 -12.39 -8.44
C THR A 43 14.27 -11.44 -7.26
N ILE A 44 13.34 -10.47 -7.20
CA ILE A 44 13.39 -9.39 -6.23
C ILE A 44 13.52 -10.03 -4.87
N THR A 45 14.54 -9.61 -4.12
CA THR A 45 14.64 -9.89 -2.70
C THR A 45 13.53 -9.08 -2.02
N SER A 46 12.29 -9.55 -2.15
CA SER A 46 11.06 -9.05 -1.52
C SER A 46 11.20 -8.96 0.01
N LYS A 47 12.28 -9.53 0.55
CA LYS A 47 12.71 -9.43 1.94
C LYS A 47 12.77 -7.99 2.46
N ASN A 48 13.23 -7.00 1.67
CA ASN A 48 13.44 -5.63 2.17
C ASN A 48 12.24 -4.69 2.02
N ILE A 49 11.07 -5.23 1.66
CA ILE A 49 9.84 -4.46 1.52
C ILE A 49 8.84 -4.98 2.55
N ALA A 50 8.39 -4.08 3.43
CA ALA A 50 7.35 -4.35 4.42
C ALA A 50 6.05 -3.66 4.00
N ILE A 51 5.16 -4.40 3.36
CA ILE A 51 3.79 -3.96 3.08
C ILE A 51 2.95 -4.12 4.36
N ILE A 52 2.35 -3.02 4.82
CA ILE A 52 1.51 -3.00 6.02
C ILE A 52 0.04 -2.97 5.62
N ASN A 53 -0.71 -3.98 6.05
CA ASN A 53 -2.15 -4.09 5.87
C ASN A 53 -2.90 -3.73 7.16
N LYS A 54 -4.18 -3.34 7.00
CA LYS A 54 -5.06 -2.97 8.13
C LYS A 54 -5.16 -4.07 9.18
N ASN A 55 -5.09 -5.34 8.81
CA ASN A 55 -5.30 -6.47 9.73
C ASN A 55 -3.99 -7.06 10.28
N ASP A 56 -2.83 -6.48 9.93
CA ASP A 56 -1.55 -7.00 10.38
C ASP A 56 -1.34 -6.84 11.89
N SER A 57 -0.65 -7.80 12.50
CA SER A 57 -0.13 -7.68 13.86
C SER A 57 1.02 -6.67 13.90
N ILE A 58 0.90 -5.65 14.76
CA ILE A 58 1.95 -4.63 14.95
C ILE A 58 3.24 -5.30 15.41
N LYS A 59 3.17 -6.19 16.42
CA LYS A 59 4.34 -6.88 16.97
C LYS A 59 5.11 -7.63 15.89
N THR A 60 4.40 -8.42 15.07
CA THR A 60 5.01 -9.22 14.01
C THR A 60 5.69 -8.35 12.97
N ARG A 61 5.07 -7.23 12.57
CA ARG A 61 5.64 -6.30 11.58
C ARG A 61 6.83 -5.53 12.12
N VAL A 62 6.79 -5.09 13.38
CA VAL A 62 7.92 -4.45 14.05
C VAL A 62 9.11 -5.41 14.13
N THR A 63 8.91 -6.64 14.60
CA THR A 63 9.98 -7.65 14.65
C THR A 63 10.56 -7.93 13.26
N HIS A 64 9.71 -8.04 12.24
CA HIS A 64 10.18 -8.24 10.86
C HIS A 64 11.05 -7.09 10.38
N ILE A 65 10.61 -5.84 10.56
CA ILE A 65 11.38 -4.65 10.14
C ILE A 65 12.69 -4.54 10.91
N ILE A 66 12.70 -4.80 12.22
CA ILE A 66 13.92 -4.82 13.04
C ILE A 66 14.94 -5.83 12.46
N ASN A 67 14.50 -7.05 12.15
CA ASN A 67 15.38 -8.08 11.58
C ASN A 67 15.98 -7.64 10.24
N LEU A 68 15.22 -6.91 9.42
CA LEU A 68 15.73 -6.36 8.16
C LEU A 68 16.77 -5.26 8.41
N LEU A 69 16.49 -4.34 9.32
CA LEU A 69 17.39 -3.22 9.66
C LEU A 69 18.69 -3.69 10.31
N GLN A 70 18.65 -4.75 11.11
CA GLN A 70 19.84 -5.38 11.69
C GLN A 70 20.78 -5.98 10.64
N SER A 71 20.26 -6.41 9.49
CA SER A 71 21.08 -6.98 8.41
C SER A 71 21.91 -5.96 7.62
N GLN A 72 21.66 -4.65 7.84
CA GLN A 72 22.45 -3.46 7.44
C GLN A 72 22.96 -3.32 6.00
N THR A 73 22.60 -4.19 5.06
CA THR A 73 23.19 -4.15 3.71
C THR A 73 22.40 -3.32 2.71
N LYS A 74 21.12 -3.03 2.98
CA LYS A 74 20.22 -2.41 2.00
C LYS A 74 19.14 -1.55 2.68
N PRO A 75 18.63 -0.53 1.97
CA PRO A 75 17.46 0.23 2.42
C PRO A 75 16.24 -0.65 2.65
N VAL A 76 15.39 -0.31 3.62
CA VAL A 76 14.13 -1.01 3.89
C VAL A 76 12.96 -0.09 3.52
N LEU A 77 12.09 -0.56 2.64
CA LEU A 77 10.87 0.16 2.26
C LEU A 77 9.69 -0.34 3.06
N ILE A 78 8.96 0.58 3.69
CA ILE A 78 7.69 0.32 4.38
C ILE A 78 6.60 1.04 3.60
N ALA A 79 5.52 0.34 3.25
CA ALA A 79 4.42 0.91 2.47
C ALA A 79 3.06 0.64 3.10
N GLY A 80 2.17 1.62 2.98
CA GLY A 80 0.81 1.54 3.51
C GLY A 80 -0.16 2.34 2.64
N LYS A 81 -1.32 1.73 2.35
CA LYS A 81 -2.38 2.33 1.54
C LYS A 81 -3.60 2.67 2.40
N SER A 82 -4.14 3.88 2.23
CA SER A 82 -5.40 4.34 2.81
C SER A 82 -5.48 4.04 4.32
N LYS A 83 -6.45 3.23 4.76
CA LYS A 83 -6.70 2.84 6.16
C LYS A 83 -5.51 2.15 6.84
N ALA A 84 -4.55 1.63 6.10
CA ALA A 84 -3.36 0.99 6.69
C ALA A 84 -2.28 1.99 7.09
N ILE A 85 -2.33 3.24 6.61
CA ILE A 85 -1.29 4.27 6.84
C ILE A 85 -1.08 4.54 8.33
N SER A 86 -2.14 4.71 9.11
CA SER A 86 -2.01 4.99 10.55
C SER A 86 -1.29 3.85 11.28
N LYS A 87 -1.59 2.59 10.93
CA LYS A 87 -0.90 1.43 11.50
C LYS A 87 0.55 1.37 11.03
N MET A 88 0.80 1.65 9.75
CA MET A 88 2.14 1.70 9.18
C MET A 88 3.02 2.71 9.93
N LEU A 89 2.51 3.90 10.23
CA LEU A 89 3.21 4.91 11.03
C LEU A 89 3.54 4.41 12.45
N THR A 90 2.60 3.75 13.12
CA THR A 90 2.87 3.15 14.44
C THR A 90 3.98 2.10 14.36
N VAL A 91 3.92 1.23 13.35
CA VAL A 91 4.94 0.20 13.13
C VAL A 91 6.31 0.82 12.82
N SER A 92 6.37 1.86 11.99
CA SER A 92 7.63 2.53 11.63
C SER A 92 8.28 3.23 12.83
N GLU A 93 7.50 3.96 13.62
CA GLU A 93 8.00 4.66 14.81
C GLU A 93 8.46 3.70 15.91
N LEU A 94 7.70 2.62 16.16
CA LEU A 94 8.13 1.59 17.11
C LEU A 94 9.42 0.91 16.65
N SER A 95 9.52 0.57 15.35
CA SER A 95 10.74 -0.05 14.80
C SER A 95 11.97 0.85 14.97
N LYS A 96 11.85 2.16 14.69
CA LYS A 96 12.92 3.14 14.94
C LYS A 96 13.30 3.21 16.41
N SER A 97 12.30 3.31 17.29
CA SER A 97 12.55 3.42 18.72
C SER A 97 13.25 2.18 19.27
N THR A 98 12.83 0.98 18.85
CA THR A 98 13.47 -0.27 19.29
C THR A 98 14.90 -0.37 18.76
N ILE A 99 15.15 -0.07 17.48
CA ILE A 99 16.51 -0.07 16.92
C ILE A 99 17.41 0.92 17.67
N ARG A 100 16.95 2.14 17.93
CA ARG A 100 17.73 3.15 18.66
C ARG A 100 18.10 2.69 20.07
N ASN A 101 17.20 1.98 20.76
CA ASN A 101 17.42 1.53 22.13
C ASN A 101 18.28 0.26 22.21
N ASP A 102 17.98 -0.74 21.37
CA ASP A 102 18.56 -2.09 21.47
C ASP A 102 19.81 -2.24 20.60
N HIS A 103 19.95 -1.40 19.57
CA HIS A 103 21.07 -1.42 18.61
C HIS A 103 21.56 0.01 18.29
N PRO A 104 22.14 0.73 19.27
CA PRO A 104 22.48 2.15 19.14
C PRO A 104 23.56 2.46 18.08
N THR A 105 24.28 1.44 17.60
CA THR A 105 25.25 1.57 16.51
C THR A 105 24.57 1.72 15.14
N ILE A 106 23.29 1.37 15.02
CA ILE A 106 22.53 1.47 13.77
C ILE A 106 21.97 2.88 13.64
N GLN A 107 22.54 3.67 12.72
CA GLN A 107 22.03 5.01 12.40
C GLN A 107 21.21 4.95 11.11
N LEU A 108 19.96 5.42 11.19
CA LEU A 108 19.00 5.40 10.09
C LEU A 108 18.62 6.81 9.68
N LYS A 109 18.65 7.07 8.38
CA LYS A 109 17.97 8.20 7.74
C LYS A 109 16.58 7.76 7.30
N GLN A 110 15.60 8.64 7.41
CA GLN A 110 14.24 8.39 6.96
C GLN A 110 13.90 9.28 5.77
N TYR A 111 13.26 8.68 4.76
CA TYR A 111 12.69 9.40 3.64
C TYR A 111 11.23 9.02 3.46
N ASN A 112 10.38 10.01 3.23
CA ASN A 112 8.93 9.83 3.10
C ASN A 112 8.47 10.22 1.70
N LYS A 113 7.55 9.46 1.12
CA LYS A 113 6.89 9.81 -0.16
C LYS A 113 5.41 9.50 -0.12
N LEU A 114 4.59 10.51 -0.43
CA LEU A 114 3.14 10.39 -0.51
C LEU A 114 2.70 10.38 -1.97
N THR A 115 1.88 9.41 -2.34
CA THR A 115 1.30 9.26 -3.68
C THR A 115 -0.19 8.90 -3.58
N LYS A 116 -0.84 8.69 -4.72
CA LYS A 116 -2.26 8.33 -4.82
C LYS A 116 -2.44 7.17 -5.81
N GLN A 117 -3.36 6.27 -5.51
CA GLN A 117 -3.82 5.22 -6.41
C GLN A 117 -5.32 5.39 -6.67
N SER A 118 -5.71 5.34 -7.93
CA SER A 118 -7.12 5.30 -8.34
C SER A 118 -7.77 4.00 -7.83
N SER A 119 -8.99 4.12 -7.33
CA SER A 119 -9.78 2.98 -6.85
C SER A 119 -11.23 3.14 -7.23
N LEU A 120 -11.89 2.06 -7.64
CA LEU A 120 -13.34 2.05 -7.84
C LEU A 120 -14.08 1.82 -6.52
N ASN A 121 -13.36 1.40 -5.48
CA ASN A 121 -13.94 1.13 -4.17
C ASN A 121 -13.98 2.37 -3.28
N ASN A 122 -15.15 2.65 -2.70
CA ASN A 122 -15.30 3.72 -1.73
C ASN A 122 -14.67 3.29 -0.38
N PRO A 123 -13.57 3.94 0.07
CA PRO A 123 -12.94 3.57 1.32
C PRO A 123 -13.85 3.80 2.54
N ASN A 124 -14.88 4.65 2.46
CA ASN A 124 -15.74 4.98 3.59
C ASN A 124 -17.08 4.23 3.60
N TYR A 125 -17.39 3.44 2.58
CA TYR A 125 -18.64 2.70 2.53
C TYR A 125 -18.52 1.40 3.32
N LYS A 126 -19.33 1.24 4.37
CA LYS A 126 -19.61 -0.07 4.96
C LYS A 126 -20.68 -0.70 4.07
N GLN A 127 -20.41 -1.82 3.41
CA GLN A 127 -21.46 -2.62 2.79
C GLN A 127 -22.44 -3.02 3.89
N THR A 128 -23.51 -2.24 4.06
CA THR A 128 -24.69 -2.71 4.76
C THR A 128 -25.37 -3.65 3.80
N ASN A 129 -25.54 -4.92 4.19
CA ASN A 129 -26.39 -5.88 3.51
C ASN A 129 -27.82 -5.32 3.43
N ARG A 130 -28.08 -4.44 2.47
CA ARG A 130 -29.42 -3.98 2.14
C ARG A 130 -29.90 -4.93 1.07
N THR A 131 -30.73 -5.89 1.46
CA THR A 131 -31.69 -6.52 0.57
C THR A 131 -32.41 -5.39 -0.19
N VAL A 132 -32.09 -5.25 -1.47
CA VAL A 132 -32.69 -4.25 -2.35
C VAL A 132 -34.16 -4.66 -2.54
N LYS A 133 -35.06 -4.03 -1.79
CA LYS A 133 -36.48 -3.99 -2.18
C LYS A 133 -36.54 -3.10 -3.42
N GLN A 134 -36.74 -3.71 -4.59
CA GLN A 134 -37.11 -3.04 -5.83
C GLN A 134 -38.25 -2.06 -5.54
N ARG A 135 -37.98 -0.75 -5.62
CA ARG A 135 -39.03 0.25 -5.77
C ARG A 135 -39.12 0.55 -7.26
N ASN A 136 -40.11 -0.05 -7.88
CA ASN A 136 -40.63 0.38 -9.17
C ASN A 136 -41.13 1.82 -9.01
N ASN A 137 -40.45 2.77 -9.63
CA ASN A 137 -41.06 4.01 -10.10
C ASN A 137 -40.48 4.27 -11.48
N VAL A 138 -41.23 3.77 -12.46
CA VAL A 138 -41.21 4.23 -13.85
C VAL A 138 -41.81 5.63 -13.79
N ASP A 139 -41.00 6.66 -14.05
CA ASP A 139 -41.38 7.83 -14.85
C ASP A 139 -40.23 8.84 -14.91
N ASN A 140 -39.93 9.29 -16.13
CA ASN A 140 -38.93 10.28 -16.55
C ASN A 140 -37.45 9.87 -16.61
N PHE A 141 -37.09 9.09 -17.63
CA PHE A 141 -35.73 9.01 -18.17
C PHE A 141 -35.73 9.29 -19.69
N MET A 142 -36.08 10.53 -20.05
CA MET A 142 -35.82 11.11 -21.37
C MET A 142 -35.10 12.44 -21.16
N ASN A 143 -33.90 12.36 -20.58
CA ASN A 143 -32.81 13.33 -20.64
C ASN A 143 -31.59 12.67 -19.96
N ASP A 144 -30.40 12.94 -20.48
CA ASP A 144 -29.08 12.41 -20.09
C ASP A 144 -28.65 11.07 -20.72
N ALA A 145 -28.41 11.11 -22.02
CA ALA A 145 -27.29 10.37 -22.57
C ALA A 145 -25.99 10.88 -21.91
N SER A 146 -25.18 9.96 -21.36
CA SER A 146 -23.72 10.08 -21.05
C SER A 146 -23.19 10.41 -19.64
N ILE A 147 -23.78 9.94 -18.53
CA ILE A 147 -23.12 10.05 -17.19
C ILE A 147 -23.29 8.80 -16.30
N ASN A 148 -22.89 7.61 -16.76
CA ASN A 148 -22.79 6.40 -15.90
C ASN A 148 -21.35 5.87 -15.82
N GLY A 149 -20.37 6.75 -15.59
CA GLY A 149 -19.02 6.33 -15.21
C GLY A 149 -18.98 5.92 -13.74
N HIS A 150 -18.39 4.78 -13.41
CA HIS A 150 -18.15 4.41 -12.02
C HIS A 150 -17.32 5.51 -11.33
N LYS A 151 -17.71 5.90 -10.11
CA LYS A 151 -17.00 6.91 -9.34
C LYS A 151 -15.59 6.41 -8.98
N ILE A 152 -14.57 7.12 -9.45
CA ILE A 152 -13.17 6.83 -9.15
C ILE A 152 -12.74 7.62 -7.90
N TYR A 153 -12.27 6.92 -6.88
CA TYR A 153 -11.68 7.46 -5.66
C TYR A 153 -10.16 7.52 -5.79
N GLN A 154 -9.54 8.46 -5.07
CA GLN A 154 -8.08 8.59 -4.99
C GLN A 154 -7.61 8.19 -3.59
N LEU A 155 -7.01 7.02 -3.47
CA LEU A 155 -6.54 6.48 -2.20
C LEU A 155 -5.09 6.91 -1.95
N PRO A 156 -4.75 7.50 -0.79
CA PRO A 156 -3.37 7.85 -0.50
C PRO A 156 -2.52 6.58 -0.29
N ILE A 157 -1.27 6.65 -0.74
CA ILE A 157 -0.23 5.66 -0.41
C ILE A 157 0.93 6.42 0.20
N LEU A 158 1.36 5.99 1.39
CA LEU A 158 2.56 6.49 2.03
C LEU A 158 3.65 5.44 1.96
N TYR A 159 4.82 5.88 1.54
CA TYR A 159 6.07 5.13 1.55
C TYR A 159 7.02 5.76 2.56
N ILE A 160 7.66 4.91 3.37
CA ILE A 160 8.75 5.28 4.28
C ILE A 160 9.95 4.42 3.93
N LEU A 161 11.07 5.05 3.60
CA LEU A 161 12.33 4.39 3.32
C LEU A 161 13.29 4.63 4.48
N PHE A 162 13.77 3.54 5.08
CA PHE A 162 14.87 3.59 6.04
C PHE A 162 16.17 3.25 5.33
N VAL A 163 17.13 4.17 5.40
CA VAL A 163 18.42 4.08 4.73
C VAL A 163 19.52 4.07 5.81
N PRO A 164 20.42 3.08 5.84
CA PRO A 164 21.60 3.12 6.69
C PRO A 164 22.43 4.39 6.40
N LYS A 165 22.92 5.09 7.43
CA LYS A 165 23.57 6.41 7.28
C LYS A 165 24.71 6.43 6.26
N ASP A 166 25.44 5.32 6.16
CA ASP A 166 26.61 5.15 5.29
C ASP A 166 26.23 5.03 3.80
N ASP A 167 24.97 4.74 3.48
CA ASP A 167 24.49 4.67 2.10
C ASP A 167 24.00 6.06 1.62
N SER A 168 24.90 6.76 0.93
CA SER A 168 24.70 8.13 0.44
C SER A 168 24.31 8.18 -1.04
N SER A 169 24.14 7.02 -1.68
CA SER A 169 24.17 6.91 -3.14
C SER A 169 22.79 6.98 -3.83
N LEU A 170 21.71 7.14 -3.07
CA LEU A 170 20.34 6.97 -3.58
C LEU A 170 19.78 8.26 -4.23
N GLU A 171 19.27 8.13 -5.45
CA GLU A 171 18.49 9.19 -6.11
C GLU A 171 17.06 9.21 -5.57
N LEU A 172 16.79 10.10 -4.61
CA LEU A 172 15.50 10.19 -3.91
C LEU A 172 14.69 11.41 -4.32
N SER A 173 14.57 11.66 -5.63
CA SER A 173 13.77 12.78 -6.14
C SER A 173 12.28 12.65 -5.75
N GLY A 174 11.73 13.75 -5.21
CA GLY A 174 10.35 13.80 -4.73
C GLY A 174 10.11 13.03 -3.42
N TRP A 175 11.16 12.70 -2.67
CA TRP A 175 11.08 12.22 -1.29
C TRP A 175 11.42 13.34 -0.31
N THR A 176 10.74 13.37 0.83
CA THR A 176 11.03 14.28 1.93
C THR A 176 11.96 13.60 2.93
N HIS A 177 13.14 14.18 3.16
CA HIS A 177 14.05 13.73 4.20
C HIS A 177 13.51 14.11 5.59
N GLN A 178 13.66 13.22 6.55
CA GLN A 178 13.38 13.46 7.96
C GLN A 178 14.62 13.10 8.77
N ASP A 179 15.21 14.12 9.40
CA ASP A 179 16.23 13.92 10.42
C ASP A 179 15.60 13.28 11.65
N ASN A 180 16.32 12.30 12.22
CA ASN A 180 15.97 11.69 13.51
C ASN A 180 16.51 12.54 14.66
#